data_AF-A0A8H5RQG9-F1
#
_entry.id   AF-A0A8H5RQG9-F1
#
_cell.length_a   1.000
_cell.length_b   1.000
_cell.length_c   1.000
_cell.angle_alpha   90.00
_cell.angle_beta   90.00
_cell.angle_gamma   90.00
#
_symmetry.space_group_name_H-M   'P 1'
#
loop_
_entity.id
_entity.type
_entity.pdbx_description
1 polymer ?
#
loop_
_entity_poly.entity_id
_entity_poly.type
_entity_poly.pdbx_seq_one_letter_code
_entity_poly.pdbx_strand_id
1 'polypeptide(L)'
;MAMNTSELKEFDVVRVARSDGSDTGPGYWPVTAPSATIATKKTKDASAAEKAPRTKPQMVRLAEDDPRFTEWKVKLGILLKQELCPNPDEGNPWLVDFPRGYWLYEKSKHLWVSGYPIKVKLFKSPQEFAVHLIWLLSTSMDYRDCCCAHCNGFNSMKGGMGVDDTLIITHEPIKADKIPPKVTPVPLPPMPGQAPQKPNQVTPRSQSTQSTPATTAQNSPAPTPVPATSAPIQQHIQHRPPVQPQEQALQPQPQSQPQNQPPQIQQPQSQAQQQVQQQVQQQVPPLAQAQPPSVQWSLKSPVLFRSGELVWYLNGNAWRLGVIASSTASHHEVMPIGHGIVQQNNVNKTEGEMRPFYAFTVPPVNLPELKDKEYDGVPWEGLFQSTADGNRREMIALDASKMAAVKIDYSYSLWSKMSEESNLKRVAYWGCFFGAERIEIGDAMRLRSIPAELNVPAETCVLGLRRIFTTSDFPGAVFFVGHIYQLVSEDQPNIVRDEHLPVALRHESQWRHSVGAQRWRYALIKENVVFKEQSIRGRFYPTHRLMPILNPNEFQNSIIQRRVDEQHAHLNNRMDGVGRYLGRKINRLDTLGASVTHTARISLEPFIKEGDQPLE
;
A
#
# COMPACT_ATOMS: atom_id res chain seq x y z
N MET A 1 19.68 31.37 -42.28
CA MET A 1 18.99 32.02 -43.42
C MET A 1 17.52 31.82 -43.17
N ALA A 2 16.70 32.88 -43.12
CA ALA A 2 15.28 32.72 -42.89
C ALA A 2 14.65 31.81 -43.96
N MET A 3 13.93 30.76 -43.52
CA MET A 3 13.22 29.87 -44.44
C MET A 3 12.23 30.66 -45.27
N ASN A 4 12.13 30.31 -46.54
CA ASN A 4 11.38 31.12 -47.49
C ASN A 4 9.87 30.87 -47.27
N THR A 5 9.03 31.90 -47.35
CA THR A 5 7.58 31.76 -47.14
C THR A 5 6.88 30.84 -48.15
N SER A 6 7.60 30.40 -49.18
CA SER A 6 7.20 29.33 -50.10
C SER A 6 7.23 27.93 -49.48
N GLU A 7 8.21 27.62 -48.62
CA GLU A 7 8.40 26.28 -48.02
C GLU A 7 7.32 25.97 -46.96
N LEU A 8 6.82 27.02 -46.29
CA LEU A 8 5.72 26.91 -45.32
C LEU A 8 4.36 26.53 -45.94
N LYS A 9 4.26 26.35 -47.26
CA LYS A 9 3.03 25.87 -47.92
C LYS A 9 2.83 24.36 -47.84
N GLU A 10 3.87 23.59 -47.52
CA GLU A 10 3.82 22.13 -47.41
C GLU A 10 3.52 21.65 -45.98
N PHE A 11 3.39 22.58 -45.02
CA PHE A 11 3.17 22.28 -43.60
C PHE A 11 1.94 22.98 -43.05
N ASP A 12 1.14 22.26 -42.26
CA ASP A 12 0.10 22.89 -41.44
C ASP A 12 0.74 23.46 -40.17
N VAL A 13 0.75 24.80 -40.04
CA VAL A 13 1.44 25.49 -38.94
C VAL A 13 0.58 25.50 -37.67
N VAL A 14 0.98 24.69 -36.69
CA VAL A 14 0.30 24.54 -35.40
C VAL A 14 0.78 25.59 -34.42
N ARG A 15 -0.14 26.43 -33.92
CA ARG A 15 0.15 27.50 -32.96
C ARG A 15 -0.46 27.24 -31.59
N VAL A 16 0.40 26.99 -30.61
CA VAL A 16 -0.01 26.80 -29.22
C VAL A 16 -0.28 28.17 -28.58
N ALA A 17 -1.53 28.63 -28.65
CA ALA A 17 -1.93 29.98 -28.21
C ALA A 17 -1.79 30.20 -26.69
N ARG A 18 -1.91 29.14 -25.90
CA ARG A 18 -1.74 29.14 -24.44
C ARG A 18 -0.29 28.89 -24.07
N SER A 19 0.22 29.58 -23.05
CA SER A 19 1.52 29.21 -22.48
C SER A 19 1.64 29.57 -21.00
N ASP A 20 2.32 28.69 -20.27
CA ASP A 20 2.91 28.91 -18.95
C ASP A 20 4.38 29.40 -19.03
N GLY A 21 4.91 29.58 -20.26
CA GLY A 21 6.31 29.85 -20.53
C GLY A 21 6.82 31.18 -19.98
N SER A 22 7.93 31.11 -19.23
CA SER A 22 8.69 32.26 -18.76
C SER A 22 10.12 32.18 -19.27
N ASP A 23 10.45 33.01 -20.26
CA ASP A 23 11.80 33.11 -20.82
C ASP A 23 12.74 33.81 -19.83
N THR A 24 13.28 33.01 -18.92
CA THR A 24 14.23 33.45 -17.88
C THR A 24 15.68 33.48 -18.38
N GLY A 25 15.88 33.42 -19.71
CA GLY A 25 17.21 33.34 -20.31
C GLY A 25 17.95 32.05 -19.95
N PRO A 26 19.30 32.04 -19.96
CA PRO A 26 20.12 30.94 -19.45
C PRO A 26 20.17 30.90 -17.90
N GLY A 27 19.10 31.34 -17.22
CA GLY A 27 19.06 31.87 -15.85
C GLY A 27 19.27 30.91 -14.67
N TYR A 28 19.92 29.76 -14.84
CA TYR A 28 20.36 28.90 -13.73
C TYR A 28 21.70 28.20 -13.97
N TRP A 29 22.70 28.96 -14.44
CA TRP A 29 24.11 28.57 -14.30
C TRP A 29 24.87 29.70 -13.61
N PRO A 30 25.61 29.43 -12.51
CA PRO A 30 26.27 30.50 -11.75
C PRO A 30 27.42 31.10 -12.56
N VAL A 31 27.16 32.29 -13.13
CA VAL A 31 28.20 33.23 -13.54
C VAL A 31 29.02 33.51 -12.28
N THR A 32 30.17 32.85 -12.18
CA THR A 32 30.99 32.87 -10.98
C THR A 32 31.77 34.17 -10.98
N ALA A 33 31.14 35.23 -10.47
CA ALA A 33 31.77 36.54 -10.32
C ALA A 33 33.09 36.37 -9.53
N PRO A 34 34.19 36.99 -9.96
CA PRO A 34 35.49 36.82 -9.31
C PRO A 34 35.43 37.39 -7.89
N SER A 35 35.58 36.54 -6.88
CA SER A 35 35.59 36.96 -5.48
C SER A 35 36.74 37.93 -5.22
N ALA A 36 36.40 39.14 -4.80
CA ALA A 36 37.38 40.12 -4.38
C ALA A 36 37.99 39.71 -3.01
N THR A 37 39.25 39.28 -3.02
CA THR A 37 40.03 39.08 -1.79
C THR A 37 41.27 39.98 -1.78
N ILE A 38 41.22 40.93 -0.85
CA ILE A 38 42.28 41.74 -0.22
C ILE A 38 43.71 41.53 -0.76
N ALA A 39 44.31 42.61 -1.27
CA ALA A 39 45.68 42.63 -1.74
C ALA A 39 46.72 42.75 -0.61
N THR A 40 47.80 41.97 -0.69
CA THR A 40 49.11 42.37 -0.12
C THR A 40 50.27 41.86 -0.98
N LYS A 41 51.23 42.74 -1.29
CA LYS A 41 52.33 42.53 -2.25
C LYS A 41 53.39 41.52 -1.79
N LYS A 42 53.93 40.71 -2.72
CA LYS A 42 55.26 40.93 -3.34
C LYS A 42 55.57 39.94 -4.49
N THR A 43 56.02 40.52 -5.61
CA THR A 43 57.14 40.12 -6.51
C THR A 43 58.01 38.95 -6.04
N LYS A 44 58.55 38.04 -6.89
CA LYS A 44 58.69 37.96 -8.38
C LYS A 44 58.77 36.42 -8.74
N ASP A 45 58.93 35.91 -9.95
CA ASP A 45 59.29 36.45 -11.28
C ASP A 45 58.64 35.64 -12.46
N ALA A 46 59.10 35.82 -13.71
CA ALA A 46 58.48 35.27 -14.93
C ALA A 46 59.16 34.03 -15.57
N SER A 47 58.33 33.10 -16.09
CA SER A 47 58.59 32.31 -17.32
C SER A 47 57.26 31.77 -17.88
N ALA A 48 57.15 31.60 -19.20
CA ALA A 48 55.88 31.36 -19.87
C ALA A 48 55.50 29.87 -20.04
N ALA A 49 54.21 29.57 -19.89
CA ALA A 49 53.55 28.41 -20.50
C ALA A 49 52.07 28.76 -20.73
N GLU A 50 51.66 28.83 -22.00
CA GLU A 50 50.33 29.33 -22.37
C GLU A 50 49.23 28.31 -22.01
N LYS A 51 48.34 28.68 -21.10
CA LYS A 51 47.10 27.95 -20.82
C LYS A 51 45.93 28.91 -20.93
N ALA A 52 45.28 28.89 -22.09
CA ALA A 52 44.06 29.66 -22.33
C ALA A 52 43.03 29.39 -21.20
N PRO A 53 42.42 30.43 -20.61
CA PRO A 53 41.42 30.24 -19.56
C PRO A 53 40.22 29.49 -20.16
N ARG A 54 39.97 28.28 -19.66
CA ARG A 54 38.95 27.36 -20.20
C ARG A 54 37.55 27.92 -19.94
N THR A 55 37.05 28.74 -20.87
CA THR A 55 35.72 29.35 -20.83
C THR A 55 34.67 28.29 -20.56
N LYS A 56 33.95 28.42 -19.44
CA LYS A 56 32.92 27.44 -19.04
C LYS A 56 31.81 27.43 -20.10
N PRO A 57 31.32 26.26 -20.57
CA PRO A 57 30.30 26.20 -21.61
C PRO A 57 28.96 26.78 -21.12
N GLN A 58 28.66 27.98 -21.58
CA GLN A 58 27.40 28.69 -21.38
C GLN A 58 26.31 28.13 -22.31
N MET A 59 25.04 28.21 -21.89
CA MET A 59 23.92 27.87 -22.76
C MET A 59 23.75 28.95 -23.84
N VAL A 60 23.81 28.56 -25.11
CA VAL A 60 23.60 29.45 -26.25
C VAL A 60 22.15 29.34 -26.70
N ARG A 61 21.45 30.47 -26.79
CA ARG A 61 20.10 30.55 -27.34
C ARG A 61 20.17 30.36 -28.86
N LEU A 62 19.45 29.40 -29.43
CA LEU A 62 19.41 29.24 -30.88
C LEU A 62 18.43 30.24 -31.52
N ALA A 63 18.69 30.65 -32.77
CA ALA A 63 17.76 31.45 -33.55
C ALA A 63 16.59 30.59 -34.07
N GLU A 64 15.45 31.20 -34.38
CA GLU A 64 14.32 30.47 -34.98
C GLU A 64 14.61 29.99 -36.42
N ASP A 65 15.60 30.58 -37.11
CA ASP A 65 16.10 30.12 -38.42
C ASP A 65 17.35 29.21 -38.33
N ASP A 66 17.72 28.75 -37.13
CA ASP A 66 18.70 27.66 -36.97
C ASP A 66 18.04 26.34 -37.43
N PRO A 67 18.66 25.58 -38.37
CA PRO A 67 18.07 24.33 -38.86
C PRO A 67 17.70 23.33 -37.76
N ARG A 68 18.38 23.37 -36.61
CA ARG A 68 18.12 22.51 -35.44
C ARG A 68 16.90 22.98 -34.64
N PHE A 69 16.59 24.27 -34.69
CA PHE A 69 15.33 24.81 -34.18
C PHE A 69 14.17 24.34 -35.07
N THR A 70 14.29 24.48 -36.40
CA THR A 70 13.31 23.94 -37.37
C THR A 70 13.10 22.44 -37.19
N GLU A 71 14.18 21.66 -37.04
CA GLU A 71 14.10 20.21 -36.80
C GLU A 71 13.28 19.88 -35.54
N TRP A 72 13.42 20.66 -34.46
CA TRP A 72 12.56 20.53 -33.27
C TRP A 72 11.09 20.89 -33.58
N LYS A 73 10.82 21.98 -34.31
CA LYS A 73 9.45 22.38 -34.71
C LYS A 73 8.74 21.27 -35.52
N VAL A 74 9.47 20.60 -36.41
CA VAL A 74 8.96 19.46 -37.21
C VAL A 74 8.75 18.23 -36.33
N LYS A 75 9.71 17.85 -35.49
CA LYS A 75 9.57 16.68 -34.58
C LYS A 75 8.42 16.83 -33.59
N LEU A 76 8.21 18.04 -33.06
CA LEU A 76 7.05 18.35 -32.23
C LEU A 76 5.74 18.24 -33.02
N GLY A 77 5.72 18.66 -34.28
CA GLY A 77 4.56 18.52 -35.17
C GLY A 77 4.19 17.06 -35.44
N ILE A 78 5.17 16.20 -35.74
CA ILE A 78 4.95 14.76 -35.90
C ILE A 78 4.33 14.15 -34.63
N LEU A 79 4.91 14.44 -33.46
CA LEU A 79 4.42 13.93 -32.17
C LEU A 79 3.01 14.44 -31.85
N LEU A 80 2.72 15.72 -32.08
CA LEU A 80 1.37 16.26 -31.86
C LEU A 80 0.34 15.69 -32.85
N LYS A 81 0.73 15.45 -34.11
CA LYS A 81 -0.18 14.86 -35.11
C LYS A 81 -0.51 13.41 -34.75
N GLN A 82 0.47 12.64 -34.28
CA GLN A 82 0.28 11.25 -33.80
C GLN A 82 -0.66 11.14 -32.59
N GLU A 83 -0.63 12.11 -31.66
CA GLU A 83 -1.43 12.07 -30.44
C GLU A 83 -2.81 12.75 -30.56
N LEU A 84 -2.99 13.67 -31.54
CA LEU A 84 -4.19 14.50 -31.67
C LEU A 84 -5.01 14.28 -32.95
N CYS A 85 -4.49 13.56 -33.94
CA CYS A 85 -5.20 13.25 -35.19
C CYS A 85 -5.58 11.76 -35.24
N PRO A 86 -6.82 11.38 -35.59
CA PRO A 86 -7.19 9.96 -35.72
C PRO A 86 -6.48 9.26 -36.88
N ASN A 87 -6.13 10.00 -37.94
CA ASN A 87 -5.44 9.52 -39.14
C ASN A 87 -4.14 10.33 -39.33
N PRO A 88 -3.07 10.09 -38.54
CA PRO A 88 -1.89 10.97 -38.52
C PRO A 88 -1.11 10.99 -39.84
N ASP A 89 -1.23 9.96 -40.67
CA ASP A 89 -0.59 9.86 -41.98
C ASP A 89 -1.33 10.62 -43.10
N GLU A 90 -2.55 11.11 -42.85
CA GLU A 90 -3.35 11.84 -43.85
C GLU A 90 -3.14 13.36 -43.78
N GLY A 91 -3.08 14.03 -44.94
CA GLY A 91 -2.85 15.48 -45.04
C GLY A 91 -1.41 15.91 -44.71
N ASN A 92 -1.17 17.23 -44.71
CA ASN A 92 0.17 17.80 -44.59
C ASN A 92 0.87 17.39 -43.27
N PRO A 93 2.22 17.35 -43.23
CA PRO A 93 2.98 17.34 -41.99
C PRO A 93 2.70 18.61 -41.16
N TRP A 94 2.75 18.49 -39.83
CA TRP A 94 2.57 19.62 -38.93
C TRP A 94 3.90 20.30 -38.60
N LEU A 95 3.89 21.63 -38.46
CA LEU A 95 5.04 22.42 -38.00
C LEU A 95 4.64 23.25 -36.78
N VAL A 96 5.25 23.03 -35.62
CA VAL A 96 4.82 23.63 -34.36
C VAL A 96 5.58 24.93 -34.06
N ASP A 97 4.86 26.04 -33.95
CA ASP A 97 5.38 27.28 -33.36
C ASP A 97 5.53 27.10 -31.83
N PHE A 98 6.70 27.46 -31.29
CA PHE A 98 6.98 27.34 -29.86
C PHE A 98 6.03 28.25 -29.04
N PRO A 99 5.47 27.78 -27.91
CA PRO A 99 4.62 28.62 -27.08
C PRO A 99 5.40 29.79 -26.47
N ARG A 100 4.73 30.94 -26.29
CA ARG A 100 5.34 32.18 -25.76
C ARG A 100 6.14 31.93 -24.47
N GLY A 101 7.43 32.25 -24.48
CA GLY A 101 8.30 32.14 -23.31
C GLY A 101 9.04 30.80 -23.21
N TYR A 102 8.80 29.85 -24.11
CA TYR A 102 9.68 28.70 -24.34
C TYR A 102 10.71 28.98 -25.41
N TRP A 103 11.91 28.42 -25.26
CA TRP A 103 12.98 28.58 -26.26
C TRP A 103 13.99 27.44 -26.23
N LEU A 104 14.59 27.14 -27.39
CA LEU A 104 15.61 26.11 -27.56
C LEU A 104 17.03 26.65 -27.31
N TYR A 105 17.78 25.97 -26.45
CA TYR A 105 19.15 26.31 -26.08
C TYR A 105 20.11 25.15 -26.34
N GLU A 106 21.31 25.45 -26.83
CA GLU A 106 22.42 24.50 -26.97
C GLU A 106 23.37 24.58 -25.76
N LYS A 107 23.81 23.42 -25.27
CA LYS A 107 24.95 23.28 -24.36
C LYS A 107 25.72 22.01 -24.67
N SER A 108 27.02 22.14 -24.96
CA SER A 108 27.90 20.99 -25.23
C SER A 108 27.36 20.03 -26.30
N LYS A 109 26.82 20.56 -27.41
CA LYS A 109 26.12 19.84 -28.50
C LYS A 109 24.78 19.19 -28.15
N HIS A 110 24.29 19.29 -26.90
CA HIS A 110 22.95 18.87 -26.52
C HIS A 110 21.97 20.04 -26.60
N LEU A 111 20.74 19.76 -27.04
CA LEU A 111 19.65 20.73 -27.19
C LEU A 111 18.63 20.58 -26.06
N TRP A 112 18.17 21.70 -25.51
CA TRP A 112 17.32 21.76 -24.33
C TRP A 112 16.25 22.84 -24.50
N VAL A 113 15.00 22.54 -24.16
CA VAL A 113 13.95 23.56 -24.11
C VAL A 113 13.87 24.12 -22.68
N SER A 114 14.09 25.43 -22.57
CA SER A 114 13.85 26.24 -21.37
C SER A 114 12.54 27.01 -21.51
N GLY A 115 11.99 27.48 -20.39
CA GLY A 115 10.75 28.25 -20.32
C GLY A 115 9.77 27.75 -19.25
N TYR A 116 9.93 26.50 -18.77
CA TYR A 116 9.04 25.92 -17.76
C TYR A 116 9.05 26.73 -16.45
N PRO A 117 7.91 26.95 -15.77
CA PRO A 117 7.81 27.81 -14.58
C PRO A 117 8.85 27.54 -13.47
N ILE A 118 9.24 26.27 -13.29
CA ILE A 118 10.31 25.88 -12.36
C ILE A 118 11.66 25.91 -13.10
N LYS A 119 12.40 27.02 -12.94
CA LYS A 119 13.65 27.36 -13.68
C LYS A 119 14.75 26.30 -13.79
N VAL A 120 14.75 25.27 -12.94
CA VAL A 120 15.74 24.17 -12.96
C VAL A 120 15.31 22.99 -13.86
N LYS A 121 14.08 23.00 -14.37
CA LYS A 121 13.51 21.94 -15.21
C LYS A 121 13.60 22.32 -16.69
N LEU A 122 14.40 21.56 -17.44
CA LEU A 122 14.61 21.70 -18.88
C LEU A 122 14.14 20.43 -19.58
N PHE A 123 13.39 20.55 -20.67
CA PHE A 123 13.02 19.38 -21.48
C PHE A 123 14.20 18.98 -22.38
N LYS A 124 14.56 17.70 -22.39
CA LYS A 124 15.78 17.16 -23.02
C LYS A 124 15.56 16.58 -24.41
N SER A 125 14.30 16.37 -24.78
CA SER A 125 13.88 15.81 -26.06
C SER A 125 12.55 16.41 -26.52
N PRO A 126 12.23 16.35 -27.83
CA PRO A 126 10.91 16.71 -28.34
C PRO A 126 9.79 15.91 -27.65
N GLN A 127 10.03 14.63 -27.33
CA GLN A 127 9.07 13.75 -26.66
C GLN A 127 8.71 14.26 -25.26
N GLU A 128 9.69 14.63 -24.44
CA GLU A 128 9.42 15.17 -23.09
C GLU A 128 8.59 16.47 -23.15
N PHE A 129 8.84 17.32 -24.16
CA PHE A 129 8.15 18.60 -24.31
C PHE A 129 6.77 18.47 -24.97
N ALA A 130 6.59 17.56 -25.93
CA ALA A 130 5.32 17.34 -26.63
C ALA A 130 4.17 17.01 -25.67
N VAL A 131 4.42 16.21 -24.62
CA VAL A 131 3.42 15.91 -23.58
C VAL A 131 2.98 17.18 -22.82
N HIS A 132 3.87 18.16 -22.65
CA HIS A 132 3.52 19.47 -22.09
C HIS A 132 2.73 20.33 -23.09
N LEU A 133 3.06 20.25 -24.39
CA LEU A 133 2.30 20.93 -25.45
C LEU A 133 0.88 20.39 -25.60
N ILE A 134 0.66 19.08 -25.49
CA ILE A 134 -0.68 18.46 -25.48
C ILE A 134 -1.53 19.04 -24.34
N TRP A 135 -0.95 19.16 -23.15
CA TRP A 135 -1.63 19.81 -22.02
C TRP A 135 -1.89 21.31 -22.27
N LEU A 136 -0.95 22.04 -22.88
CA LEU A 136 -1.15 23.45 -23.25
C LEU A 136 -2.25 23.64 -24.32
N LEU A 137 -2.46 22.66 -25.20
CA LEU A 137 -3.56 22.63 -26.17
C LEU A 137 -4.90 22.18 -25.57
N SER A 138 -4.89 21.59 -24.37
CA SER A 138 -6.11 21.19 -23.64
C SER A 138 -6.84 22.39 -23.01
N THR A 139 -8.03 22.13 -22.46
CA THR A 139 -8.79 23.10 -21.65
C THR A 139 -8.35 23.15 -20.18
N SER A 140 -7.54 22.19 -19.68
CA SER A 140 -7.16 22.17 -18.26
C SER A 140 -6.04 23.15 -17.95
N MET A 141 -6.25 23.97 -16.92
CA MET A 141 -5.25 24.88 -16.35
C MET A 141 -4.50 24.28 -15.15
N ASP A 142 -4.84 23.07 -14.69
CA ASP A 142 -4.10 22.41 -13.60
C ASP A 142 -2.93 21.60 -14.17
N TYR A 143 -1.71 21.90 -13.71
CA TYR A 143 -0.50 21.17 -14.05
C TYR A 143 -0.57 19.67 -13.71
N ARG A 144 -1.45 19.25 -12.79
CA ARG A 144 -1.65 17.83 -12.44
C ARG A 144 -2.22 16.99 -13.57
N ASP A 145 -2.98 17.61 -14.48
CA ASP A 145 -3.47 16.98 -15.71
C ASP A 145 -2.40 16.91 -16.80
N CYS A 146 -1.22 17.52 -16.58
CA CYS A 146 -0.08 17.41 -17.46
C CYS A 146 0.77 16.19 -17.12
N CYS A 147 0.78 15.20 -18.00
CA CYS A 147 1.58 13.98 -17.86
C CYS A 147 3.08 14.17 -18.13
N CYS A 148 3.57 15.41 -18.34
CA CYS A 148 4.98 15.63 -18.70
C CYS A 148 5.92 15.36 -17.51
N ALA A 149 7.18 15.03 -17.81
CA ALA A 149 8.21 14.70 -16.83
C ALA A 149 8.49 15.84 -15.82
N HIS A 150 8.07 17.07 -16.10
CA HIS A 150 8.26 18.22 -15.22
C HIS A 150 7.05 18.54 -14.34
N CYS A 151 5.83 18.25 -14.77
CA CYS A 151 4.63 18.44 -13.97
C CYS A 151 4.37 17.28 -13.01
N ASN A 152 4.37 16.03 -13.51
CA ASN A 152 3.99 14.83 -12.75
C ASN A 152 5.19 13.86 -12.60
N GLY A 153 6.38 14.45 -12.41
CA GLY A 153 7.70 13.85 -12.63
C GLY A 153 8.17 12.72 -11.70
N PHE A 154 7.28 11.99 -11.04
CA PHE A 154 7.63 10.82 -10.21
C PHE A 154 7.46 9.47 -10.94
N ASN A 155 7.08 9.48 -12.22
CA ASN A 155 6.77 8.28 -13.02
C ASN A 155 7.69 8.08 -14.25
N SER A 156 8.86 8.70 -14.32
CA SER A 156 9.73 8.65 -15.52
C SER A 156 11.10 8.02 -15.26
N MET A 157 11.29 6.82 -15.83
CA MET A 157 12.54 6.06 -15.99
C MET A 157 13.21 5.42 -14.75
N LYS A 158 13.38 4.08 -14.83
CA LYS A 158 14.65 3.56 -15.39
C LYS A 158 14.51 2.20 -16.06
N GLY A 159 14.93 2.12 -17.32
CA GLY A 159 15.03 0.90 -18.14
C GLY A 159 15.21 1.28 -19.62
N GLY A 160 16.36 1.03 -20.26
CA GLY A 160 17.62 0.48 -19.74
C GLY A 160 18.77 0.68 -20.73
N MET A 161 20.00 0.32 -20.31
CA MET A 161 21.28 0.47 -21.06
C MET A 161 21.65 1.94 -21.35
N GLY A 162 22.88 2.46 -21.23
CA GLY A 162 24.24 1.93 -21.02
C GLY A 162 25.18 2.87 -21.82
N VAL A 163 26.39 3.27 -21.42
CA VAL A 163 27.30 2.89 -20.32
C VAL A 163 28.11 4.14 -19.94
N ASP A 164 28.28 4.44 -18.65
CA ASP A 164 29.60 4.52 -17.97
C ASP A 164 29.42 4.76 -16.45
N ASP A 165 30.46 4.50 -15.65
CA ASP A 165 30.43 4.50 -14.19
C ASP A 165 31.12 5.73 -13.56
N THR A 166 30.39 6.45 -12.70
CA THR A 166 31.03 7.06 -11.52
C THR A 166 30.01 7.20 -10.37
N LEU A 167 30.03 6.28 -9.42
CA LEU A 167 29.50 6.53 -8.07
C LEU A 167 30.32 7.62 -7.35
N ILE A 168 29.67 8.65 -6.83
CA ILE A 168 30.23 9.50 -5.76
C ILE A 168 29.23 9.60 -4.62
N ILE A 169 29.60 8.99 -3.49
CA ILE A 169 28.96 9.14 -2.17
C ILE A 169 29.59 10.35 -1.48
N THR A 170 28.78 11.25 -0.88
CA THR A 170 29.25 12.11 0.24
C THR A 170 28.08 12.64 1.08
N HIS A 171 28.07 12.27 2.36
CA HIS A 171 28.12 13.12 3.57
C HIS A 171 28.21 14.66 3.32
N GLU A 172 27.73 15.60 4.15
CA GLU A 172 27.22 15.65 5.55
C GLU A 172 26.64 17.09 5.78
N PRO A 173 26.21 17.54 6.98
CA PRO A 173 25.87 16.82 8.22
C PRO A 173 24.45 17.14 8.76
N ILE A 174 23.97 16.31 9.70
CA ILE A 174 22.80 16.62 10.52
C ILE A 174 23.26 17.27 11.84
N LYS A 175 22.80 18.49 12.13
CA LYS A 175 22.87 19.03 13.50
C LYS A 175 21.74 18.40 14.32
N ALA A 176 22.08 17.80 15.46
CA ALA A 176 21.14 17.09 16.30
C ALA A 176 20.26 18.04 17.12
N ASP A 177 18.98 17.70 17.27
CA ASP A 177 18.26 17.96 18.52
C ASP A 177 17.23 16.85 18.84
N LYS A 178 17.20 16.47 20.12
CA LYS A 178 16.29 15.59 20.88
C LYS A 178 15.53 14.44 20.17
N ILE A 179 16.03 13.22 20.38
CA ILE A 179 15.38 11.93 20.09
C ILE A 179 14.45 11.51 21.25
N PRO A 180 13.17 11.17 21.02
CA PRO A 180 12.34 10.40 21.96
C PRO A 180 12.76 8.92 22.03
N PRO A 181 12.59 8.21 23.17
CA PRO A 181 13.22 6.92 23.40
C PRO A 181 12.71 5.81 22.47
N LYS A 182 13.66 5.16 21.78
CA LYS A 182 13.45 3.99 20.92
C LYS A 182 13.25 2.74 21.79
N VAL A 183 12.06 2.14 21.75
CA VAL A 183 11.73 0.94 22.55
C VAL A 183 12.61 -0.24 22.14
N THR A 184 13.28 -0.86 23.12
CA THR A 184 14.07 -2.08 22.94
C THR A 184 13.19 -3.33 22.82
N PRO A 185 13.61 -4.37 22.08
CA PRO A 185 12.98 -5.68 22.15
C PRO A 185 12.93 -6.19 23.59
N VAL A 186 11.84 -6.85 23.97
CA VAL A 186 11.69 -7.47 25.30
C VAL A 186 12.76 -8.57 25.46
N PRO A 187 13.58 -8.54 26.53
CA PRO A 187 14.53 -9.63 26.80
C PRO A 187 13.81 -10.96 27.02
N LEU A 188 14.29 -12.02 26.38
CA LEU A 188 13.82 -13.38 26.66
C LEU A 188 14.19 -13.77 28.11
N PRO A 189 13.33 -14.50 28.85
CA PRO A 189 13.69 -15.02 30.16
C PRO A 189 14.83 -16.05 30.03
N PRO A 190 15.79 -16.09 30.98
CA PRO A 190 16.91 -17.02 30.93
C PRO A 190 16.44 -18.47 31.11
N MET A 191 17.02 -19.39 30.33
CA MET A 191 16.75 -20.82 30.49
C MET A 191 17.33 -21.34 31.81
N PRO A 192 16.61 -22.19 32.57
CA PRO A 192 17.18 -22.90 33.71
C PRO A 192 18.32 -23.82 33.25
N GLY A 193 19.49 -23.74 33.90
CA GLY A 193 20.56 -24.75 33.75
C GLY A 193 21.93 -24.28 33.25
N GLN A 194 22.15 -22.99 32.97
CA GLN A 194 23.50 -22.47 32.66
C GLN A 194 24.09 -21.65 33.81
N ALA A 195 25.32 -21.95 34.20
CA ALA A 195 26.06 -21.23 35.24
C ALA A 195 26.60 -19.88 34.70
N PRO A 196 26.52 -18.79 35.48
CA PRO A 196 26.87 -17.45 35.00
C PRO A 196 28.38 -17.25 34.88
N GLN A 197 28.89 -17.09 33.65
CA GLN A 197 30.22 -16.52 33.43
C GLN A 197 30.17 -15.00 33.63
N LYS A 198 31.10 -14.45 34.41
CA LYS A 198 31.22 -12.99 34.63
C LYS A 198 31.85 -12.33 33.39
N PRO A 199 31.35 -11.17 32.93
CA PRO A 199 32.05 -10.38 31.92
C PRO A 199 33.32 -9.76 32.51
N ASN A 200 34.41 -9.77 31.74
CA ASN A 200 35.61 -9.00 32.07
C ASN A 200 35.33 -7.51 31.88
N GLN A 201 35.64 -6.69 32.90
CA GLN A 201 35.67 -5.23 32.77
C GLN A 201 37.02 -4.72 33.28
N VAL A 202 37.67 -3.87 32.49
CA VAL A 202 39.02 -3.35 32.75
C VAL A 202 38.95 -2.09 33.60
N THR A 203 39.65 -2.06 34.72
CA THR A 203 39.95 -0.86 35.51
C THR A 203 41.39 -0.89 36.06
N PRO A 204 42.02 0.28 36.30
CA PRO A 204 43.46 0.34 36.56
C PRO A 204 43.86 0.11 38.03
N ARG A 205 44.84 -0.79 38.21
CA ARG A 205 45.90 -0.88 39.24
C ARG A 205 45.86 0.15 40.40
N SER A 206 45.68 -0.32 41.64
CA SER A 206 46.54 0.04 42.80
C SER A 206 46.39 -0.88 44.04
N GLN A 207 47.54 -1.40 44.50
CA GLN A 207 47.99 -1.71 45.88
C GLN A 207 47.10 -2.43 46.93
N SER A 208 47.55 -3.64 47.32
CA SER A 208 47.77 -4.17 48.72
C SER A 208 46.67 -4.08 49.81
N THR A 209 46.40 -5.05 50.71
CA THR A 209 47.18 -6.13 51.38
C THR A 209 46.26 -7.27 51.91
N GLN A 210 46.80 -8.44 52.30
CA GLN A 210 46.42 -9.40 53.39
C GLN A 210 44.91 -9.70 53.73
N SER A 211 44.47 -10.90 54.16
CA SER A 211 45.10 -12.22 54.37
C SER A 211 44.03 -13.32 54.59
N THR A 212 44.43 -14.60 54.46
CA THR A 212 43.73 -15.85 54.88
C THR A 212 43.58 -15.95 56.43
N PRO A 213 42.81 -16.91 57.06
CA PRO A 213 42.50 -18.28 56.57
C PRO A 213 41.16 -19.00 56.94
N ALA A 214 40.91 -20.13 56.24
CA ALA A 214 40.23 -21.37 56.68
C ALA A 214 38.71 -21.34 57.07
N THR A 215 37.97 -22.45 57.29
CA THR A 215 38.34 -23.89 57.49
C THR A 215 37.19 -24.87 57.10
N THR A 216 37.54 -26.06 56.59
CA THR A 216 36.88 -27.42 56.69
C THR A 216 35.40 -27.72 56.31
N ALA A 217 35.23 -28.77 55.46
CA ALA A 217 34.28 -29.92 55.60
C ALA A 217 32.73 -29.72 55.54
N GLN A 218 31.87 -30.73 55.23
CA GLN A 218 32.05 -32.09 54.64
C GLN A 218 30.71 -32.64 54.04
N ASN A 219 30.84 -33.70 53.22
CA ASN A 219 29.91 -34.84 53.02
C ASN A 219 28.48 -34.66 52.42
N SER A 220 28.24 -35.42 51.34
CA SER A 220 26.95 -35.99 50.88
C SER A 220 26.51 -37.18 51.80
N PRO A 221 25.42 -37.97 51.59
CA PRO A 221 24.74 -38.34 50.33
C PRO A 221 23.19 -38.42 50.36
N ALA A 222 22.59 -38.92 49.26
CA ALA A 222 21.20 -39.40 49.20
C ALA A 222 21.07 -40.88 49.63
N PRO A 223 19.86 -41.37 49.95
CA PRO A 223 19.25 -42.40 49.09
C PRO A 223 17.69 -42.38 48.97
N THR A 224 17.19 -43.26 48.10
CA THR A 224 15.78 -43.66 47.76
C THR A 224 15.28 -44.85 48.65
N PRO A 225 14.14 -45.58 48.41
CA PRO A 225 12.81 -45.31 47.76
C PRO A 225 11.52 -45.95 48.45
N VAL A 226 10.30 -45.67 47.91
CA VAL A 226 8.97 -46.42 48.01
C VAL A 226 8.37 -46.76 49.42
N PRO A 227 7.14 -47.34 49.62
CA PRO A 227 6.03 -47.79 48.72
C PRO A 227 4.58 -47.30 49.10
N ALA A 228 3.54 -47.96 48.57
CA ALA A 228 2.07 -47.75 48.80
C ALA A 228 1.53 -48.53 50.04
N THR A 229 0.23 -48.67 50.41
CA THR A 229 -1.08 -48.64 49.71
C THR A 229 -2.26 -48.57 50.72
N SER A 230 -3.50 -48.20 50.34
CA SER A 230 -4.78 -48.92 50.64
C SER A 230 -6.08 -48.10 50.38
N ALA A 231 -7.22 -48.80 50.27
CA ALA A 231 -8.61 -48.29 50.14
C ALA A 231 -9.55 -49.11 51.11
N PRO A 232 -10.90 -49.32 51.00
CA PRO A 232 -11.80 -49.34 49.81
C PRO A 232 -13.32 -48.97 50.02
N ILE A 233 -14.19 -49.33 49.05
CA ILE A 233 -15.68 -49.54 49.12
C ILE A 233 -16.57 -48.27 49.27
N GLN A 234 -17.74 -48.04 48.63
CA GLN A 234 -18.56 -48.49 47.44
C GLN A 234 -19.67 -47.40 47.24
N GLN A 235 -20.57 -47.27 46.24
CA GLN A 235 -20.99 -47.92 44.96
C GLN A 235 -21.57 -46.76 44.05
N HIS A 236 -22.37 -46.83 42.96
CA HIS A 236 -23.17 -47.83 42.22
C HIS A 236 -23.16 -47.49 40.68
N ILE A 237 -24.12 -48.02 39.89
CA ILE A 237 -24.25 -48.05 38.40
C ILE A 237 -25.70 -47.54 38.02
N GLN A 238 -26.11 -46.98 36.85
CA GLN A 238 -25.99 -47.44 35.45
C GLN A 238 -26.01 -46.34 34.33
N HIS A 239 -27.01 -46.28 33.40
CA HIS A 239 -26.87 -45.64 32.07
C HIS A 239 -28.17 -45.08 31.39
N ARG A 240 -27.93 -44.19 30.40
CA ARG A 240 -28.65 -44.04 29.08
C ARG A 240 -30.02 -43.29 29.03
N PRO A 241 -30.58 -42.92 27.84
CA PRO A 241 -30.35 -41.58 27.24
C PRO A 241 -31.69 -40.84 26.87
N PRO A 242 -31.83 -39.96 25.84
CA PRO A 242 -32.82 -38.87 25.85
C PRO A 242 -34.23 -39.22 25.32
N VAL A 243 -35.19 -38.32 25.59
CA VAL A 243 -36.61 -38.41 25.21
C VAL A 243 -37.06 -37.14 24.45
N GLN A 244 -38.03 -37.27 23.54
CA GLN A 244 -38.60 -36.21 22.70
C GLN A 244 -39.75 -35.46 23.41
N PRO A 245 -40.05 -34.20 23.03
CA PRO A 245 -41.37 -33.58 23.25
C PRO A 245 -42.44 -34.18 22.32
N GLN A 246 -43.70 -34.10 22.72
CA GLN A 246 -44.83 -34.82 22.14
C GLN A 246 -45.93 -33.87 21.61
N GLU A 247 -46.69 -34.31 20.61
CA GLU A 247 -47.86 -33.60 20.07
C GLU A 247 -49.08 -33.65 21.01
N GLN A 248 -49.93 -32.61 20.92
CA GLN A 248 -51.39 -32.77 20.99
C GLN A 248 -52.07 -31.72 20.10
N ALA A 249 -53.22 -32.06 19.52
CA ALA A 249 -53.74 -31.43 18.30
C ALA A 249 -55.21 -30.97 18.43
N LEU A 250 -55.68 -30.16 17.47
CA LEU A 250 -57.09 -30.05 17.06
C LEU A 250 -57.22 -29.47 15.63
N GLN A 251 -58.21 -29.97 14.88
CA GLN A 251 -58.61 -29.64 13.49
C GLN A 251 -60.17 -29.71 13.42
N PRO A 252 -60.88 -29.40 12.30
CA PRO A 252 -60.47 -29.02 10.93
C PRO A 252 -61.00 -27.57 10.60
N GLN A 253 -61.43 -27.10 9.42
CA GLN A 253 -61.61 -27.62 8.04
C GLN A 253 -61.61 -26.47 6.99
N PRO A 254 -61.23 -26.68 5.70
CA PRO A 254 -61.12 -25.61 4.69
C PRO A 254 -62.09 -25.69 3.48
N GLN A 255 -62.41 -24.53 2.88
CA GLN A 255 -63.04 -24.29 1.55
C GLN A 255 -63.00 -22.75 1.27
N SER A 256 -62.95 -22.16 0.07
CA SER A 256 -62.96 -22.60 -1.36
C SER A 256 -62.16 -21.62 -2.25
N GLN A 257 -62.01 -21.91 -3.55
CA GLN A 257 -61.28 -21.08 -4.57
C GLN A 257 -62.22 -20.21 -5.47
N PRO A 258 -61.71 -19.33 -6.39
CA PRO A 258 -62.41 -18.11 -6.87
C PRO A 258 -62.86 -18.11 -8.34
N GLN A 259 -63.63 -17.09 -8.79
CA GLN A 259 -63.61 -16.60 -10.20
C GLN A 259 -64.28 -15.22 -10.49
N ASN A 260 -63.57 -14.40 -11.30
CA ASN A 260 -63.99 -13.60 -12.48
C ASN A 260 -65.28 -12.72 -12.58
N GLN A 261 -65.04 -11.40 -12.77
CA GLN A 261 -65.49 -10.55 -13.93
C GLN A 261 -67.00 -10.20 -14.17
N PRO A 262 -67.36 -9.21 -15.03
CA PRO A 262 -67.12 -7.77 -14.82
C PRO A 262 -68.42 -6.89 -14.85
N PRO A 263 -68.63 -5.87 -15.72
CA PRO A 263 -68.90 -4.51 -15.23
C PRO A 263 -70.28 -3.94 -15.60
N GLN A 264 -70.60 -2.74 -15.09
CA GLN A 264 -71.59 -1.87 -15.74
C GLN A 264 -71.18 -0.39 -15.75
N ILE A 265 -71.71 0.33 -16.73
CA ILE A 265 -71.33 1.69 -17.14
C ILE A 265 -72.51 2.63 -16.87
N GLN A 266 -72.24 3.85 -16.40
CA GLN A 266 -73.12 4.99 -16.69
C GLN A 266 -72.28 6.23 -17.04
N GLN A 267 -72.70 6.91 -18.10
CA GLN A 267 -72.13 8.16 -18.61
C GLN A 267 -73.01 9.36 -18.21
N PRO A 268 -72.49 10.61 -18.29
CA PRO A 268 -73.07 11.73 -17.56
C PRO A 268 -74.27 12.40 -18.24
N GLN A 269 -75.05 13.13 -17.46
CA GLN A 269 -75.82 14.27 -17.94
C GLN A 269 -75.23 15.58 -17.40
N SER A 270 -75.36 16.63 -18.21
CA SER A 270 -74.72 17.93 -18.05
C SER A 270 -75.62 18.96 -17.37
N GLN A 271 -75.03 19.86 -16.57
CA GLN A 271 -75.50 21.24 -16.48
C GLN A 271 -74.32 22.20 -16.25
N ALA A 272 -74.58 23.51 -16.36
CA ALA A 272 -73.61 24.49 -16.83
C ALA A 272 -73.13 25.49 -15.77
N GLN A 273 -71.99 26.14 -16.08
CA GLN A 273 -71.59 27.50 -15.68
C GLN A 273 -71.70 27.89 -14.18
N GLN A 274 -70.55 28.20 -13.59
CA GLN A 274 -70.18 29.61 -13.39
C GLN A 274 -68.67 29.78 -13.13
N GLN A 275 -68.18 31.01 -13.33
CA GLN A 275 -66.75 31.35 -13.22
C GLN A 275 -66.43 31.86 -11.81
N VAL A 276 -65.36 31.33 -11.20
CA VAL A 276 -64.55 32.10 -10.24
C VAL A 276 -63.07 31.88 -10.57
N GLN A 277 -62.37 32.95 -10.90
CA GLN A 277 -60.99 32.91 -11.38
C GLN A 277 -60.01 33.06 -10.21
N GLN A 278 -59.79 31.99 -9.44
CA GLN A 278 -58.70 31.96 -8.45
C GLN A 278 -57.38 31.53 -9.10
N GLN A 279 -56.38 32.40 -9.06
CA GLN A 279 -55.01 32.07 -9.44
C GLN A 279 -54.40 31.14 -8.38
N VAL A 280 -54.44 29.83 -8.64
CA VAL A 280 -53.58 28.88 -7.91
C VAL A 280 -52.14 29.15 -8.33
N GLN A 281 -51.39 29.91 -7.52
CA GLN A 281 -49.94 29.90 -7.60
C GLN A 281 -49.48 28.45 -7.38
N GLN A 282 -48.97 27.82 -8.44
CA GLN A 282 -48.28 26.54 -8.32
C GLN A 282 -46.94 26.78 -7.62
N GLN A 283 -46.97 26.84 -6.28
CA GLN A 283 -45.83 26.45 -5.50
C GLN A 283 -45.53 24.99 -5.84
N VAL A 284 -44.54 24.78 -6.69
CA VAL A 284 -43.92 23.48 -6.90
C VAL A 284 -43.57 22.95 -5.50
N PRO A 285 -44.06 21.77 -5.10
CA PRO A 285 -43.67 21.19 -3.82
C PRO A 285 -42.14 21.16 -3.78
N PRO A 286 -41.49 21.66 -2.72
CA PRO A 286 -40.03 21.57 -2.64
C PRO A 286 -39.67 20.12 -2.83
N LEU A 287 -38.90 19.80 -3.88
CA LEU A 287 -38.44 18.43 -4.09
C LEU A 287 -37.79 17.99 -2.78
N ALA A 288 -38.37 16.98 -2.14
CA ALA A 288 -37.76 16.35 -1.00
C ALA A 288 -36.36 15.93 -1.46
N GLN A 289 -35.33 16.62 -0.96
CA GLN A 289 -33.95 16.29 -1.28
C GLN A 289 -33.77 14.85 -0.85
N ALA A 290 -33.71 13.94 -1.83
CA ALA A 290 -33.54 12.53 -1.58
C ALA A 290 -32.26 12.40 -0.76
N GLN A 291 -32.39 12.05 0.53
CA GLN A 291 -31.23 11.90 1.39
C GLN A 291 -30.29 10.92 0.70
N PRO A 292 -29.00 11.26 0.53
CA PRO A 292 -28.07 10.40 -0.21
C PRO A 292 -28.12 9.01 0.43
N PRO A 293 -28.28 7.94 -0.37
CA PRO A 293 -28.59 6.62 0.15
C PRO A 293 -27.54 6.21 1.17
N SER A 294 -27.99 5.88 2.38
CA SER A 294 -27.10 5.62 3.51
C SER A 294 -26.08 4.54 3.16
N VAL A 295 -24.81 4.84 3.40
CA VAL A 295 -23.69 4.01 2.91
C VAL A 295 -23.64 2.70 3.70
N GLN A 296 -24.39 1.70 3.22
CA GLN A 296 -24.32 0.36 3.76
C GLN A 296 -22.95 -0.26 3.41
N TRP A 297 -22.25 -0.72 4.45
CA TRP A 297 -20.97 -1.40 4.35
C TRP A 297 -21.19 -2.91 4.35
N SER A 298 -20.51 -3.59 3.43
CA SER A 298 -20.77 -4.99 3.07
C SER A 298 -19.74 -5.99 3.58
N LEU A 299 -18.94 -5.61 4.59
CA LEU A 299 -17.93 -6.49 5.19
C LEU A 299 -18.61 -7.74 5.78
N LYS A 300 -18.18 -8.92 5.33
CA LYS A 300 -18.59 -10.24 5.81
C LYS A 300 -17.48 -10.92 6.61
N SER A 301 -16.23 -10.63 6.27
CA SER A 301 -15.04 -11.20 6.87
C SER A 301 -14.74 -10.62 8.27
N PRO A 302 -14.20 -11.40 9.22
CA PRO A 302 -13.76 -10.89 10.53
C PRO A 302 -12.78 -9.72 10.43
N VAL A 303 -12.79 -8.83 11.42
CA VAL A 303 -11.92 -7.62 11.43
C VAL A 303 -10.45 -7.89 11.81
N LEU A 304 -10.14 -9.08 12.34
CA LEU A 304 -8.76 -9.48 12.67
C LEU A 304 -8.25 -10.49 11.64
N PHE A 305 -8.27 -11.80 11.94
CA PHE A 305 -7.72 -12.86 11.09
C PHE A 305 -8.74 -13.48 10.11
N ARG A 306 -8.28 -13.93 8.93
CA ARG A 306 -9.11 -14.48 7.84
C ARG A 306 -8.43 -15.67 7.15
N SER A 307 -9.21 -16.62 6.61
CA SER A 307 -8.66 -17.74 5.81
C SER A 307 -7.87 -17.23 4.60
N GLY A 308 -6.68 -17.79 4.39
CA GLY A 308 -5.72 -17.43 3.36
C GLY A 308 -4.76 -16.29 3.71
N GLU A 309 -4.89 -15.65 4.88
CA GLU A 309 -3.91 -14.65 5.34
C GLU A 309 -2.61 -15.31 5.81
N LEU A 310 -1.48 -14.66 5.49
CA LEU A 310 -0.17 -14.95 6.03
C LEU A 310 -0.06 -14.31 7.42
N VAL A 311 0.39 -15.09 8.41
CA VAL A 311 0.50 -14.69 9.81
C VAL A 311 1.80 -15.17 10.44
N TRP A 312 2.19 -14.49 11.50
CA TRP A 312 3.10 -15.06 12.49
C TRP A 312 2.30 -15.89 13.48
N TYR A 313 2.78 -17.08 13.82
CA TYR A 313 2.18 -17.93 14.85
C TYR A 313 3.23 -18.43 15.85
N LEU A 314 2.81 -18.61 17.11
CA LEU A 314 3.67 -19.10 18.17
C LEU A 314 3.80 -20.63 18.12
N ASN A 315 5.03 -21.13 18.03
CA ASN A 315 5.36 -22.56 18.05
C ASN A 315 6.41 -22.82 19.15
N GLY A 316 5.98 -23.42 20.26
CA GLY A 316 6.76 -23.41 21.50
C GLY A 316 7.02 -21.97 21.94
N ASN A 317 8.31 -21.62 22.08
CA ASN A 317 8.75 -20.25 22.44
C ASN A 317 9.13 -19.38 21.23
N ALA A 318 8.94 -19.86 19.99
CA ALA A 318 9.42 -19.19 18.77
C ALA A 318 8.27 -18.76 17.85
N TRP A 319 8.37 -17.58 17.26
CA TRP A 319 7.50 -17.14 16.17
C TRP A 319 7.91 -17.82 14.85
N ARG A 320 6.93 -18.38 14.14
CA ARG A 320 7.07 -19.01 12.82
C ARG A 320 6.06 -18.39 11.84
N LEU A 321 6.26 -18.61 10.54
CA LEU A 321 5.43 -18.09 9.47
C LEU A 321 4.49 -19.17 8.93
N GLY A 322 3.22 -18.84 8.72
CA GLY A 322 2.23 -19.75 8.18
C GLY A 322 1.01 -19.03 7.60
N VAL A 323 0.23 -19.73 6.79
CA VAL A 323 -1.01 -19.24 6.20
C VAL A 323 -2.20 -19.87 6.92
N ILE A 324 -3.23 -19.08 7.23
CA ILE A 324 -4.46 -19.61 7.82
C ILE A 324 -5.17 -20.50 6.77
N ALA A 325 -5.12 -21.81 6.97
CA ALA A 325 -5.77 -22.78 6.11
C ALA A 325 -7.28 -22.79 6.34
N SER A 326 -7.74 -22.72 7.59
CA SER A 326 -9.16 -22.56 7.92
C SER A 326 -9.36 -21.71 9.17
N SER A 327 -10.53 -21.08 9.29
CA SER A 327 -10.86 -20.18 10.40
C SER A 327 -12.24 -20.49 10.95
N THR A 328 -12.33 -20.64 12.27
CA THR A 328 -13.58 -20.70 13.03
C THR A 328 -13.75 -19.43 13.87
N ALA A 329 -14.77 -19.38 14.74
CA ALA A 329 -15.02 -18.23 15.62
C ALA A 329 -14.02 -18.10 16.79
N SER A 330 -13.27 -19.17 17.14
CA SER A 330 -12.34 -19.17 18.28
C SER A 330 -10.97 -19.79 17.99
N HIS A 331 -10.83 -20.56 16.90
CA HIS A 331 -9.59 -21.22 16.50
C HIS A 331 -9.32 -21.06 15.01
N HIS A 332 -8.05 -20.90 14.68
CA HIS A 332 -7.53 -20.83 13.32
C HIS A 332 -6.58 -22.01 13.10
N GLU A 333 -6.77 -22.72 11.99
CA GLU A 333 -5.84 -23.74 11.52
C GLU A 333 -4.76 -23.04 10.70
N VAL A 334 -3.51 -23.06 11.16
CA VAL A 334 -2.38 -22.46 10.46
C VAL A 334 -1.56 -23.55 9.79
N MET A 335 -1.45 -23.48 8.47
CA MET A 335 -0.54 -24.27 7.66
C MET A 335 0.83 -23.58 7.64
N PRO A 336 1.90 -24.20 8.15
CA PRO A 336 3.25 -23.64 8.07
C PRO A 336 3.67 -23.40 6.62
N ILE A 337 4.44 -22.33 6.36
CA ILE A 337 5.09 -22.12 5.06
C ILE A 337 6.58 -22.39 5.15
N GLY A 338 7.16 -22.93 4.09
CA GLY A 338 8.56 -23.35 4.02
C GLY A 338 8.89 -23.72 2.59
N HIS A 339 9.21 -25.00 2.36
CA HIS A 339 9.16 -25.62 1.04
C HIS A 339 8.41 -26.96 1.15
N GLY A 340 7.53 -27.27 0.20
CA GLY A 340 6.59 -28.41 0.27
C GLY A 340 7.20 -29.81 0.37
N ILE A 341 8.51 -29.94 0.15
CA ILE A 341 9.29 -31.17 0.42
C ILE A 341 9.45 -31.45 1.94
N VAL A 342 9.40 -30.42 2.77
CA VAL A 342 9.38 -30.53 4.23
C VAL A 342 7.91 -30.58 4.64
N GLN A 343 7.37 -31.78 4.80
CA GLN A 343 6.01 -31.94 5.31
C GLN A 343 5.94 -31.45 6.75
N GLN A 344 5.05 -30.49 7.00
CA GLN A 344 4.76 -29.95 8.32
C GLN A 344 3.25 -30.03 8.54
N ASN A 345 2.82 -30.50 9.70
CA ASN A 345 1.41 -30.58 10.03
C ASN A 345 0.82 -29.19 10.27
N ASN A 346 -0.44 -28.98 9.89
CA ASN A 346 -1.20 -27.81 10.29
C ASN A 346 -1.31 -27.76 11.83
N VAL A 347 -1.31 -26.55 12.38
CA VAL A 347 -1.43 -26.32 13.83
C VAL A 347 -2.64 -25.46 14.16
N ASN A 348 -3.39 -25.84 15.20
CA ASN A 348 -4.49 -25.04 15.70
C ASN A 348 -3.97 -23.94 16.62
N LYS A 349 -4.45 -22.71 16.42
CA LYS A 349 -4.03 -21.49 17.12
C LYS A 349 -5.23 -20.64 17.54
N THR A 350 -5.12 -19.98 18.69
CA THR A 350 -6.02 -18.91 19.13
C THR A 350 -5.53 -17.53 18.66
N GLU A 351 -6.38 -16.49 18.67
CA GLU A 351 -5.98 -15.12 18.31
C GLU A 351 -4.75 -14.64 19.13
N GLY A 352 -4.66 -15.02 20.41
CA GLY A 352 -3.54 -14.67 21.30
C GLY A 352 -2.19 -15.28 20.92
N GLU A 353 -2.18 -16.36 20.13
CA GLU A 353 -0.98 -17.06 19.65
C GLU A 353 -0.55 -16.63 18.23
N MET A 354 -1.27 -15.72 17.58
CA MET A 354 -0.99 -15.26 16.22
C MET A 354 -0.83 -13.76 16.13
N ARG A 355 -0.08 -13.25 15.16
CA ARG A 355 -0.01 -11.81 14.83
C ARG A 355 -0.18 -11.61 13.32
N PRO A 356 -0.86 -10.54 12.86
CA PRO A 356 -0.86 -10.16 11.45
C PRO A 356 0.57 -10.05 10.93
N PHE A 357 0.83 -10.40 9.66
CA PHE A 357 2.19 -10.44 9.12
C PHE A 357 3.00 -9.14 9.36
N TYR A 358 2.37 -7.98 9.14
CA TYR A 358 3.03 -6.67 9.33
C TYR A 358 3.28 -6.29 10.80
N ALA A 359 2.94 -7.12 11.78
CA ALA A 359 3.31 -6.89 13.18
C ALA A 359 4.82 -6.99 13.43
N PHE A 360 5.53 -7.80 12.64
CA PHE A 360 6.97 -7.98 12.75
C PHE A 360 7.63 -7.89 11.38
N THR A 361 8.93 -7.57 11.36
CA THR A 361 9.75 -7.60 10.14
C THR A 361 10.28 -9.01 9.93
N VAL A 362 10.18 -9.56 8.72
CA VAL A 362 10.83 -10.83 8.38
C VAL A 362 12.36 -10.65 8.49
N PRO A 363 13.05 -11.43 9.34
CA PRO A 363 14.50 -11.33 9.45
C PRO A 363 15.19 -11.79 8.15
N PRO A 364 16.42 -11.35 7.85
CA PRO A 364 17.16 -11.81 6.68
C PRO A 364 17.40 -13.33 6.72
N VAL A 365 17.66 -13.94 5.55
CA VAL A 365 18.09 -15.35 5.48
C VAL A 365 19.46 -15.54 6.15
N ASN A 366 19.61 -16.66 6.84
CA ASN A 366 20.83 -17.00 7.57
C ASN A 366 21.90 -17.54 6.60
N LEU A 367 21.48 -18.42 5.68
CA LEU A 367 22.31 -19.05 4.66
C LEU A 367 22.84 -18.01 3.66
N PRO A 368 24.16 -17.78 3.57
CA PRO A 368 24.75 -16.84 2.60
C PRO A 368 24.35 -17.15 1.15
N GLU A 369 24.24 -18.43 0.80
CA GLU A 369 23.91 -18.92 -0.54
C GLU A 369 22.46 -18.63 -1.00
N LEU A 370 21.64 -18.00 -0.15
CA LEU A 370 20.25 -17.63 -0.45
C LEU A 370 19.98 -16.12 -0.53
N LYS A 371 20.93 -15.26 -0.13
CA LYS A 371 20.69 -13.82 0.10
C LYS A 371 20.19 -13.04 -1.13
N ASP A 372 20.73 -13.37 -2.30
CA ASP A 372 20.46 -12.66 -3.56
C ASP A 372 19.58 -13.48 -4.51
N LYS A 373 18.73 -14.38 -3.98
CA LYS A 373 17.86 -15.27 -4.76
C LYS A 373 16.38 -15.00 -4.52
N GLU A 374 15.59 -15.16 -5.57
CA GLU A 374 14.13 -15.26 -5.47
C GLU A 374 13.72 -16.67 -5.02
N TYR A 375 12.60 -16.81 -4.31
CA TYR A 375 12.16 -18.08 -3.72
C TYR A 375 12.06 -19.21 -4.77
N ASP A 376 11.42 -18.95 -5.91
CA ASP A 376 11.22 -19.95 -6.97
C ASP A 376 12.49 -20.20 -7.81
N GLY A 377 13.58 -19.45 -7.57
CA GLY A 377 14.90 -19.62 -8.20
C GLY A 377 15.90 -20.42 -7.36
N VAL A 378 15.49 -20.95 -6.20
CA VAL A 378 16.33 -21.81 -5.35
C VAL A 378 16.07 -23.29 -5.66
N PRO A 379 17.10 -24.12 -5.90
CA PRO A 379 16.93 -25.57 -6.09
C PRO A 379 16.72 -26.27 -4.75
N TRP A 380 15.53 -26.10 -4.16
CA TRP A 380 15.19 -26.55 -2.81
C TRP A 380 15.37 -28.07 -2.63
N GLU A 381 14.92 -28.88 -3.59
CA GLU A 381 15.09 -30.35 -3.59
C GLU A 381 16.54 -30.73 -3.34
N GLY A 382 17.47 -30.19 -4.14
CA GLY A 382 18.90 -30.49 -4.03
C GLY A 382 19.49 -29.99 -2.71
N LEU A 383 19.05 -28.83 -2.22
CA LEU A 383 19.50 -28.27 -0.94
C LEU A 383 19.04 -29.11 0.27
N PHE A 384 17.82 -29.66 0.22
CA PHE A 384 17.28 -30.58 1.23
C PHE A 384 17.77 -32.03 1.09
N GLN A 385 18.15 -32.49 -0.11
CA GLN A 385 18.70 -33.84 -0.32
C GLN A 385 20.18 -33.92 0.04
N SER A 386 20.96 -32.88 -0.24
CA SER A 386 22.40 -32.80 0.08
C SER A 386 22.70 -32.61 1.58
N THR A 387 21.69 -32.30 2.40
CA THR A 387 21.84 -32.00 3.83
C THR A 387 21.30 -33.13 4.71
N ALA A 388 22.21 -33.94 5.26
CA ALA A 388 21.90 -34.95 6.27
C ALA A 388 21.91 -34.41 7.72
N ASP A 389 22.55 -33.27 7.99
CA ASP A 389 22.52 -32.61 9.30
C ASP A 389 21.14 -32.00 9.58
N GLY A 390 20.52 -32.44 10.68
CA GLY A 390 19.22 -31.93 11.14
C GLY A 390 19.21 -30.43 11.45
N ASN A 391 20.31 -29.88 11.97
CA ASN A 391 20.40 -28.47 12.35
C ASN A 391 20.42 -27.57 11.10
N ARG A 392 21.29 -27.88 10.13
CA ARG A 392 21.29 -27.22 8.81
C ARG A 392 19.98 -27.46 8.07
N ARG A 393 19.34 -28.63 8.20
CA ARG A 393 18.02 -28.91 7.61
C ARG A 393 16.93 -28.00 8.17
N GLU A 394 16.89 -27.76 9.48
CA GLU A 394 15.95 -26.79 10.07
C GLU A 394 16.27 -25.36 9.57
N MET A 395 17.55 -24.98 9.51
CA MET A 395 17.93 -23.65 9.01
C MET A 395 17.51 -23.41 7.55
N ILE A 396 17.62 -24.42 6.67
CA ILE A 396 17.11 -24.34 5.29
C ILE A 396 15.58 -24.16 5.28
N ALA A 397 14.84 -24.93 6.09
CA ALA A 397 13.38 -24.81 6.19
C ALA A 397 12.95 -23.44 6.74
N LEU A 398 13.69 -22.91 7.71
CA LEU A 398 13.46 -21.58 8.27
C LEU A 398 13.72 -20.47 7.24
N ASP A 399 14.80 -20.55 6.48
CA ASP A 399 15.09 -19.57 5.43
C ASP A 399 14.11 -19.66 4.25
N ALA A 400 13.67 -20.86 3.88
CA ALA A 400 12.57 -21.07 2.93
C ALA A 400 11.29 -20.35 3.39
N SER A 401 10.94 -20.43 4.69
CA SER A 401 9.75 -19.74 5.23
C SER A 401 9.83 -18.21 5.12
N LYS A 402 11.02 -17.63 5.30
CA LYS A 402 11.28 -16.18 5.13
C LYS A 402 11.11 -15.76 3.66
N MET A 403 11.75 -16.49 2.74
CA MET A 403 11.70 -16.20 1.31
C MET A 403 10.29 -16.40 0.73
N ALA A 404 9.56 -17.42 1.21
CA ALA A 404 8.16 -17.65 0.87
C ALA A 404 7.26 -16.50 1.36
N ALA A 405 7.45 -16.01 2.58
CA ALA A 405 6.69 -14.86 3.09
C ALA A 405 6.89 -13.60 2.22
N VAL A 406 8.12 -13.32 1.79
CA VAL A 406 8.43 -12.23 0.87
C VAL A 406 7.75 -12.44 -0.50
N LYS A 407 7.87 -13.64 -1.10
CA LYS A 407 7.18 -14.02 -2.35
C LYS A 407 5.67 -13.74 -2.27
N ILE A 408 5.04 -14.17 -1.18
CA ILE A 408 3.61 -13.98 -0.94
C ILE A 408 3.27 -12.49 -0.85
N ASP A 409 4.01 -11.72 -0.04
CA ASP A 409 3.70 -10.30 0.20
C ASP A 409 3.80 -9.44 -1.08
N TYR A 410 4.79 -9.72 -1.93
CA TYR A 410 5.05 -9.01 -3.18
C TYR A 410 4.13 -9.40 -4.36
N SER A 411 3.02 -10.09 -4.09
CA SER A 411 2.05 -10.56 -5.09
C SER A 411 0.61 -10.24 -4.68
N TYR A 412 -0.36 -10.49 -5.57
CA TYR A 412 -1.78 -10.48 -5.20
C TYR A 412 -2.62 -11.46 -6.04
N SER A 413 -3.74 -11.96 -5.52
CA SER A 413 -4.79 -12.65 -6.32
C SER A 413 -6.14 -11.94 -6.16
N LEU A 414 -7.04 -12.12 -7.14
CA LEU A 414 -8.37 -11.49 -7.15
C LEU A 414 -9.46 -12.55 -7.10
N TRP A 415 -10.58 -12.23 -6.46
CA TRP A 415 -11.66 -13.19 -6.26
C TRP A 415 -13.06 -12.58 -6.30
N SER A 416 -14.01 -13.42 -6.69
CA SER A 416 -15.41 -13.10 -6.95
C SER A 416 -15.55 -11.87 -7.86
N LYS A 417 -15.11 -12.05 -9.11
CA LYS A 417 -15.40 -11.13 -10.22
C LYS A 417 -16.89 -10.79 -10.25
N MET A 418 -17.16 -9.50 -10.27
CA MET A 418 -18.50 -8.93 -10.42
C MET A 418 -18.77 -8.72 -11.92
N SER A 419 -20.05 -8.56 -12.30
CA SER A 419 -20.41 -8.41 -13.71
C SER A 419 -19.60 -7.30 -14.39
N GLU A 420 -19.17 -7.56 -15.62
CA GLU A 420 -18.63 -6.52 -16.50
C GLU A 420 -19.76 -5.52 -16.80
N GLU A 421 -19.54 -4.26 -16.44
CA GLU A 421 -20.40 -3.16 -16.88
C GLU A 421 -20.17 -3.01 -18.39
N SER A 422 -21.17 -3.36 -19.21
CA SER A 422 -21.01 -3.78 -20.62
C SER A 422 -20.50 -2.73 -21.63
N ASN A 423 -20.06 -1.57 -21.15
CA ASN A 423 -19.44 -0.48 -21.92
C ASN A 423 -18.10 0.01 -21.31
N LEU A 424 -17.56 -0.65 -20.27
CA LEU A 424 -16.33 -0.24 -19.59
C LEU A 424 -15.18 -1.23 -19.79
N LYS A 425 -13.98 -0.69 -20.00
CA LYS A 425 -12.69 -1.40 -19.98
C LYS A 425 -12.32 -2.02 -18.61
N ARG A 426 -13.24 -2.04 -17.64
CA ARG A 426 -12.99 -2.28 -16.21
C ARG A 426 -13.70 -3.53 -15.71
N VAL A 427 -12.93 -4.44 -15.10
CA VAL A 427 -13.47 -5.63 -14.41
C VAL A 427 -13.44 -5.40 -12.91
N ALA A 428 -14.61 -5.43 -12.27
CA ALA A 428 -14.77 -5.26 -10.83
C ALA A 428 -14.67 -6.60 -10.07
N TYR A 429 -14.21 -6.56 -8.83
CA TYR A 429 -14.02 -7.73 -7.96
C TYR A 429 -14.51 -7.43 -6.54
N TRP A 430 -15.03 -8.44 -5.84
CA TRP A 430 -15.44 -8.28 -4.44
C TRP A 430 -14.25 -8.20 -3.48
N GLY A 431 -13.16 -8.90 -3.79
CA GLY A 431 -12.02 -9.03 -2.89
C GLY A 431 -10.71 -9.40 -3.56
N CYS A 432 -9.65 -9.35 -2.75
CA CYS A 432 -8.27 -9.59 -3.15
C CYS A 432 -7.49 -10.25 -2.01
N PHE A 433 -6.60 -11.19 -2.32
CA PHE A 433 -5.48 -11.51 -1.43
C PHE A 433 -4.34 -10.56 -1.78
N PHE A 434 -4.09 -9.58 -0.93
CA PHE A 434 -3.24 -8.43 -1.20
C PHE A 434 -1.95 -8.58 -0.40
N GLY A 435 -0.99 -9.31 -0.99
CA GLY A 435 0.22 -9.74 -0.30
C GLY A 435 -0.09 -10.70 0.84
N ALA A 436 0.31 -10.32 2.06
CA ALA A 436 0.02 -11.11 3.25
C ALA A 436 -1.47 -11.14 3.65
N GLU A 437 -2.22 -10.08 3.41
CA GLU A 437 -3.58 -9.87 3.92
C GLU A 437 -4.68 -10.27 2.93
N ARG A 438 -5.92 -10.48 3.41
CA ARG A 438 -7.12 -10.65 2.59
C ARG A 438 -8.02 -9.44 2.76
N ILE A 439 -8.33 -8.74 1.68
CA ILE A 439 -9.17 -7.53 1.66
C ILE A 439 -10.45 -7.72 0.84
N GLU A 440 -11.52 -7.04 1.23
CA GLU A 440 -12.83 -7.07 0.55
C GLU A 440 -13.57 -5.73 0.62
N ILE A 441 -14.57 -5.53 -0.25
CA ILE A 441 -15.44 -4.34 -0.20
C ILE A 441 -16.18 -4.30 1.15
N GLY A 442 -15.88 -3.27 1.95
CA GLY A 442 -16.26 -3.19 3.36
C GLY A 442 -15.09 -2.86 4.31
N ASP A 443 -13.86 -3.15 3.91
CA ASP A 443 -12.66 -2.94 4.72
C ASP A 443 -12.29 -1.46 4.92
N ALA A 444 -11.45 -1.24 5.93
CA ALA A 444 -10.69 0.00 6.12
C ALA A 444 -9.20 -0.28 5.85
N MET A 445 -8.51 0.57 5.09
CA MET A 445 -7.10 0.37 4.69
C MET A 445 -6.22 1.57 5.01
N ARG A 446 -5.01 1.31 5.54
CA ARG A 446 -3.97 2.31 5.85
C ARG A 446 -3.37 2.86 4.55
N LEU A 447 -3.19 4.18 4.44
CA LEU A 447 -2.73 4.85 3.22
C LEU A 447 -1.23 5.17 3.27
N ARG A 448 -0.50 4.89 2.17
CA ARG A 448 0.93 5.23 2.01
C ARG A 448 1.11 6.68 1.55
N SER A 449 0.20 7.14 0.70
CA SER A 449 0.16 8.45 0.06
C SER A 449 -1.30 8.85 -0.16
N ILE A 450 -1.64 10.13 -0.01
CA ILE A 450 -2.95 10.67 -0.43
C ILE A 450 -2.76 11.85 -1.40
N PRO A 451 -3.78 12.24 -2.18
CA PRO A 451 -3.68 13.40 -3.08
C PRO A 451 -3.29 14.67 -2.30
N ALA A 452 -2.22 15.35 -2.74
CA ALA A 452 -1.58 16.42 -1.98
C ALA A 452 -2.48 17.65 -1.75
N GLU A 453 -3.48 17.88 -2.60
CA GLU A 453 -4.47 18.96 -2.43
C GLU A 453 -5.31 18.84 -1.16
N LEU A 454 -5.30 17.67 -0.50
CA LEU A 454 -5.99 17.45 0.77
C LEU A 454 -5.29 18.12 1.96
N ASN A 455 -4.01 18.49 1.84
CA ASN A 455 -3.22 19.11 2.91
C ASN A 455 -3.19 18.34 4.25
N VAL A 456 -3.45 17.03 4.22
CA VAL A 456 -3.50 16.12 5.38
C VAL A 456 -2.39 15.07 5.26
N PRO A 457 -1.67 14.72 6.36
CA PRO A 457 -0.66 13.66 6.31
C PRO A 457 -1.30 12.28 6.12
N ALA A 458 -0.80 11.51 5.15
CA ALA A 458 -1.40 10.26 4.69
C ALA A 458 -1.54 9.19 5.80
N GLU A 459 -0.60 9.15 6.73
CA GLU A 459 -0.58 8.30 7.92
C GLU A 459 -1.74 8.56 8.91
N THR A 460 -2.37 9.73 8.86
CA THR A 460 -3.57 10.04 9.67
C THR A 460 -4.88 9.60 8.99
N CYS A 461 -4.80 9.14 7.74
CA CYS A 461 -5.95 8.80 6.92
C CYS A 461 -6.14 7.30 6.70
N VAL A 462 -7.41 6.89 6.62
CA VAL A 462 -7.83 5.52 6.35
C VAL A 462 -8.86 5.50 5.22
N LEU A 463 -8.69 4.58 4.26
CA LEU A 463 -9.59 4.39 3.13
C LEU A 463 -10.70 3.38 3.48
N GLY A 464 -11.96 3.81 3.48
CA GLY A 464 -13.11 2.91 3.49
C GLY A 464 -13.37 2.35 2.09
N LEU A 465 -13.08 1.07 1.88
CA LEU A 465 -13.03 0.42 0.56
C LEU A 465 -14.43 0.12 -0.01
N ARG A 466 -14.78 0.78 -1.11
CA ARG A 466 -16.08 0.68 -1.82
C ARG A 466 -16.02 -0.16 -3.11
N ARG A 467 -14.86 -0.27 -3.77
CA ARG A 467 -14.71 -1.04 -5.02
C ARG A 467 -13.26 -1.51 -5.22
N ILE A 468 -13.08 -2.70 -5.77
CA ILE A 468 -11.80 -3.19 -6.31
C ILE A 468 -12.00 -3.42 -7.81
N PHE A 469 -11.06 -3.00 -8.66
CA PHE A 469 -11.13 -3.26 -10.11
C PHE A 469 -9.76 -3.37 -10.79
N THR A 470 -9.76 -3.94 -11.99
CA THR A 470 -8.66 -3.91 -12.97
C THR A 470 -9.15 -3.22 -14.26
N THR A 471 -8.27 -2.69 -15.10
CA THR A 471 -8.66 -2.03 -16.36
C THR A 471 -7.70 -2.40 -17.49
N SER A 472 -8.19 -2.60 -18.71
CA SER A 472 -7.34 -2.97 -19.84
C SER A 472 -6.38 -1.87 -20.31
N ASP A 473 -6.60 -0.62 -19.87
CA ASP A 473 -5.63 0.48 -20.05
C ASP A 473 -4.36 0.30 -19.20
N PHE A 474 -4.40 -0.55 -18.17
CA PHE A 474 -3.27 -0.88 -17.30
C PHE A 474 -3.28 -2.37 -16.96
N PRO A 475 -2.88 -3.25 -17.91
CA PRO A 475 -2.78 -4.70 -17.67
C PRO A 475 -1.92 -5.02 -16.45
N GLY A 476 -2.30 -6.07 -15.72
CA GLY A 476 -1.60 -6.49 -14.49
C GLY A 476 -1.71 -5.54 -13.29
N ALA A 477 -2.47 -4.43 -13.36
CA ALA A 477 -2.66 -3.50 -12.24
C ALA A 477 -4.03 -3.65 -11.53
N VAL A 478 -4.03 -3.48 -10.21
CA VAL A 478 -5.25 -3.42 -9.37
C VAL A 478 -5.46 -2.01 -8.77
N PHE A 479 -6.72 -1.58 -8.76
CA PHE A 479 -7.17 -0.29 -8.31
C PHE A 479 -8.23 -0.41 -7.22
N PHE A 480 -8.17 0.50 -6.25
CA PHE A 480 -9.03 0.55 -5.07
C PHE A 480 -9.79 1.88 -5.04
N VAL A 481 -11.11 1.85 -4.89
CA VAL A 481 -11.96 3.05 -4.79
C VAL A 481 -12.58 3.12 -3.41
N GLY A 482 -12.54 4.28 -2.76
CA GLY A 482 -13.13 4.44 -1.44
C GLY A 482 -13.25 5.88 -0.96
N HIS A 483 -13.77 6.03 0.25
CA HIS A 483 -13.85 7.32 0.95
C HIS A 483 -12.66 7.44 1.91
N ILE A 484 -12.00 8.61 1.94
CA ILE A 484 -10.90 8.90 2.86
C ILE A 484 -11.48 9.47 4.16
N TYR A 485 -11.21 8.81 5.27
CA TYR A 485 -11.54 9.27 6.61
C TYR A 485 -10.27 9.68 7.37
N GLN A 486 -10.38 10.61 8.30
CA GLN A 486 -9.33 11.00 9.24
C GLN A 486 -9.89 10.98 10.67
N LEU A 487 -9.10 10.54 11.65
CA LEU A 487 -9.45 10.70 13.06
C LEU A 487 -9.13 12.14 13.48
N VAL A 488 -10.13 12.89 13.93
CA VAL A 488 -10.05 14.31 14.26
C VAL A 488 -10.74 14.59 15.60
N SER A 489 -10.55 15.78 16.17
CA SER A 489 -11.31 16.18 17.36
C SER A 489 -12.73 16.64 17.00
N GLU A 490 -13.65 16.59 17.95
CA GLU A 490 -15.09 16.70 17.71
C GLU A 490 -15.60 18.11 17.34
N ASP A 491 -14.74 19.12 17.39
CA ASP A 491 -14.96 20.48 16.90
C ASP A 491 -14.87 20.62 15.37
N GLN A 492 -14.26 19.64 14.69
CA GLN A 492 -13.98 19.71 13.26
C GLN A 492 -15.22 19.48 12.39
N PRO A 493 -15.29 20.07 11.18
CA PRO A 493 -16.40 19.84 10.26
C PRO A 493 -16.40 18.41 9.69
N ASN A 494 -17.52 18.02 9.06
CA ASN A 494 -17.69 16.76 8.34
C ASN A 494 -17.54 15.47 9.18
N ILE A 495 -17.79 15.55 10.49
CA ILE A 495 -17.88 14.36 11.36
C ILE A 495 -18.93 13.38 10.84
N VAL A 496 -18.55 12.11 10.75
CA VAL A 496 -19.38 11.01 10.23
C VAL A 496 -19.96 10.22 11.40
N ARG A 497 -21.27 9.96 11.35
CA ARG A 497 -21.97 9.12 12.33
C ARG A 497 -21.56 7.65 12.18
N ASP A 498 -21.42 6.93 13.29
CA ASP A 498 -20.89 5.56 13.37
C ASP A 498 -21.56 4.56 12.41
N GLU A 499 -22.87 4.67 12.19
CA GLU A 499 -23.61 3.85 11.23
C GLU A 499 -23.12 4.01 9.78
N HIS A 500 -22.56 5.16 9.41
CA HIS A 500 -22.01 5.44 8.08
C HIS A 500 -20.50 5.16 7.97
N LEU A 501 -19.82 4.81 9.06
CA LEU A 501 -18.41 4.42 9.04
C LEU A 501 -18.18 2.99 8.52
N PRO A 502 -17.06 2.73 7.81
CA PRO A 502 -16.57 1.38 7.53
C PRO A 502 -16.51 0.54 8.80
N VAL A 503 -16.78 -0.77 8.72
CA VAL A 503 -17.02 -1.62 9.90
C VAL A 503 -15.86 -1.56 10.91
N ALA A 504 -14.61 -1.58 10.46
CA ALA A 504 -13.46 -1.46 11.36
C ALA A 504 -13.34 -0.06 12.03
N LEU A 505 -13.67 1.02 11.32
CA LEU A 505 -13.68 2.38 11.90
C LEU A 505 -14.86 2.58 12.86
N ARG A 506 -16.02 1.98 12.56
CA ARG A 506 -17.18 1.92 13.48
C ARG A 506 -16.83 1.20 14.77
N HIS A 507 -16.22 0.02 14.69
CA HIS A 507 -15.79 -0.75 15.87
C HIS A 507 -14.79 0.07 16.71
N GLU A 508 -13.84 0.75 16.06
CA GLU A 508 -12.88 1.62 16.75
C GLU A 508 -13.56 2.81 17.44
N SER A 509 -14.49 3.48 16.75
CA SER A 509 -15.28 4.60 17.29
C SER A 509 -16.10 4.16 18.50
N GLN A 510 -16.86 3.07 18.39
CA GLN A 510 -17.69 2.53 19.47
C GLN A 510 -16.87 2.13 20.71
N TRP A 511 -15.68 1.57 20.51
CA TRP A 511 -14.75 1.30 21.61
C TRP A 511 -14.20 2.58 22.25
N ARG A 512 -13.77 3.58 21.46
CA ARG A 512 -13.32 4.89 21.99
C ARG A 512 -14.42 5.56 22.80
N HIS A 513 -15.68 5.46 22.36
CA HIS A 513 -16.82 5.95 23.12
C HIS A 513 -16.99 5.23 24.47
N SER A 514 -16.83 3.90 24.53
CA SER A 514 -17.04 3.12 25.77
C SER A 514 -15.91 3.25 26.80
N VAL A 515 -14.68 3.55 26.39
CA VAL A 515 -13.55 3.87 27.30
C VAL A 515 -13.43 5.36 27.64
N GLY A 516 -14.34 6.20 27.15
CA GLY A 516 -14.43 7.63 27.49
C GLY A 516 -13.60 8.58 26.61
N ALA A 517 -13.03 8.11 25.50
CA ALA A 517 -12.25 8.91 24.55
C ALA A 517 -13.13 9.56 23.46
N GLN A 518 -14.32 10.05 23.83
CA GLN A 518 -15.38 10.49 22.89
C GLN A 518 -15.00 11.74 22.08
N ARG A 519 -13.97 12.47 22.53
CA ARG A 519 -13.42 13.68 21.88
C ARG A 519 -12.80 13.45 20.50
N TRP A 520 -12.57 12.20 20.11
CA TRP A 520 -12.02 11.80 18.82
C TRP A 520 -13.08 11.11 17.97
N ARG A 521 -13.33 11.65 16.78
CA ARG A 521 -14.35 11.17 15.85
C ARG A 521 -13.77 11.11 14.43
N TYR A 522 -14.37 10.33 13.55
CA TYR A 522 -13.92 10.25 12.15
C TYR A 522 -14.61 11.31 11.29
N ALA A 523 -13.84 12.17 10.64
CA ALA A 523 -14.33 13.08 9.60
C ALA A 523 -14.16 12.48 8.20
N LEU A 524 -15.05 12.86 7.28
CA LEU A 524 -14.93 12.56 5.85
C LEU A 524 -14.09 13.64 5.16
N ILE A 525 -12.98 13.22 4.56
CA ILE A 525 -12.03 14.12 3.89
C ILE A 525 -12.29 14.22 2.38
N LYS A 526 -12.50 13.08 1.70
CA LYS A 526 -12.82 13.05 0.26
C LYS A 526 -13.48 11.72 -0.13
N GLU A 527 -14.45 11.77 -1.02
CA GLU A 527 -15.18 10.59 -1.50
C GLU A 527 -14.59 10.00 -2.79
N ASN A 528 -14.87 8.72 -3.01
CA ASN A 528 -14.66 8.00 -4.28
C ASN A 528 -13.25 8.16 -4.91
N VAL A 529 -12.22 8.31 -4.07
CA VAL A 529 -10.83 8.46 -4.51
C VAL A 529 -10.30 7.11 -5.01
N VAL A 530 -9.67 7.11 -6.18
CA VAL A 530 -9.03 5.93 -6.78
C VAL A 530 -7.56 5.88 -6.36
N PHE A 531 -7.14 4.73 -5.83
CA PHE A 531 -5.77 4.43 -5.44
C PHE A 531 -5.21 3.26 -6.24
N LYS A 532 -3.91 3.33 -6.56
CA LYS A 532 -3.14 2.17 -7.03
C LYS A 532 -2.65 1.36 -5.83
N GLU A 533 -2.34 0.09 -6.07
CA GLU A 533 -1.68 -0.83 -5.12
C GLU A 533 -0.57 -0.20 -4.27
N GLN A 534 0.34 0.57 -4.87
CA GLN A 534 1.51 1.14 -4.19
C GLN A 534 1.14 2.21 -3.14
N SER A 535 -0.07 2.79 -3.24
CA SER A 535 -0.58 3.78 -2.28
C SER A 535 -1.21 3.15 -1.03
N ILE A 536 -1.29 1.82 -0.91
CA ILE A 536 -1.89 1.12 0.23
C ILE A 536 -0.79 0.51 1.11
N ARG A 537 -0.84 0.74 2.43
CA ARG A 537 0.09 0.16 3.42
C ARG A 537 -0.35 -1.22 3.91
N GLY A 538 -1.65 -1.52 3.84
CA GLY A 538 -2.29 -2.73 4.34
C GLY A 538 -3.63 -2.41 5.00
N ARG A 539 -4.24 -3.38 5.68
CA ARG A 539 -5.49 -3.22 6.43
C ARG A 539 -5.30 -2.29 7.62
N PHE A 540 -6.40 -1.63 8.00
CA PHE A 540 -6.56 -1.00 9.30
C PHE A 540 -7.18 -2.02 10.26
N TYR A 541 -6.60 -2.13 11.45
CA TYR A 541 -7.10 -3.00 12.51
C TYR A 541 -7.58 -2.15 13.68
N PRO A 542 -8.78 -2.40 14.24
CA PRO A 542 -9.25 -1.71 15.44
C PRO A 542 -8.30 -1.94 16.61
N THR A 543 -8.00 -0.88 17.36
CA THR A 543 -7.00 -0.86 18.43
C THR A 543 -7.31 -1.92 19.49
N HIS A 544 -8.58 -2.02 19.89
CA HIS A 544 -9.07 -2.99 20.87
C HIS A 544 -9.12 -4.45 20.38
N ARG A 545 -8.84 -4.73 19.10
CA ARG A 545 -8.64 -6.10 18.58
C ARG A 545 -7.15 -6.45 18.46
N LEU A 546 -6.32 -5.47 18.13
CA LEU A 546 -4.90 -5.70 17.82
C LEU A 546 -3.95 -5.45 19.00
N MET A 547 -4.18 -4.41 19.80
CA MET A 547 -3.31 -4.11 20.95
C MET A 547 -3.36 -5.17 22.08
N PRO A 548 -4.49 -5.85 22.39
CA PRO A 548 -4.49 -6.98 23.32
C PRO A 548 -3.55 -8.13 22.95
N ILE A 549 -3.28 -8.33 21.65
CA ILE A 549 -2.34 -9.36 21.20
C ILE A 549 -0.91 -8.80 21.05
N LEU A 550 -0.73 -7.56 20.59
CA LEU A 550 0.61 -6.96 20.46
C LEU A 550 1.25 -6.61 21.80
N ASN A 551 0.57 -5.83 22.64
CA ASN A 551 1.06 -5.41 23.94
C ASN A 551 -0.08 -5.32 24.97
N PRO A 552 -0.54 -6.46 25.54
CA PRO A 552 -1.67 -6.48 26.48
C PRO A 552 -1.42 -5.60 27.71
N ASN A 553 -0.19 -5.53 28.21
CA ASN A 553 0.13 -4.79 29.43
C ASN A 553 0.01 -3.26 29.21
N GLU A 554 0.57 -2.75 28.11
CA GLU A 554 0.44 -1.33 27.76
C GLU A 554 -1.01 -0.97 27.43
N PHE A 555 -1.74 -1.84 26.73
CA PHE A 555 -3.14 -1.63 26.39
C PHE A 555 -4.03 -1.51 27.64
N GLN A 556 -3.89 -2.44 28.59
CA GLN A 556 -4.63 -2.39 29.86
C GLN A 556 -4.27 -1.14 30.67
N ASN A 557 -2.97 -0.81 30.79
CA ASN A 557 -2.53 0.41 31.46
C ASN A 557 -3.12 1.68 30.81
N SER A 558 -3.20 1.71 29.48
CA SER A 558 -3.73 2.85 28.72
C SER A 558 -5.24 3.00 28.88
N ILE A 559 -6.00 1.90 29.00
CA ILE A 559 -7.42 1.94 29.37
C ILE A 559 -7.60 2.47 30.80
N ILE A 560 -6.84 1.93 31.76
CA ILE A 560 -6.91 2.35 33.18
C ILE A 560 -6.60 3.85 33.34
N GLN A 561 -5.60 4.36 32.60
CA GLN A 561 -5.22 5.78 32.59
C GLN A 561 -6.13 6.65 31.70
N ARG A 562 -7.07 6.07 30.94
CA ARG A 562 -7.87 6.73 29.88
C ARG A 562 -7.03 7.46 28.82
N ARG A 563 -5.86 6.91 28.49
CA ARG A 563 -4.89 7.42 27.50
C ARG A 563 -4.85 6.53 26.26
N VAL A 564 -6.02 6.25 25.69
CA VAL A 564 -6.16 5.39 24.50
C VAL A 564 -5.91 6.12 23.18
N ASP A 565 -5.63 7.41 23.23
CA ASP A 565 -5.57 8.27 22.04
C ASP A 565 -4.34 7.97 21.18
N GLU A 566 -3.17 7.85 21.83
CA GLU A 566 -1.88 7.50 21.21
C GLU A 566 -1.72 5.98 20.97
N GLN A 567 -2.66 5.17 21.45
CA GLN A 567 -2.64 3.72 21.25
C GLN A 567 -3.06 3.40 19.81
N HIS A 568 -2.08 3.32 18.91
CA HIS A 568 -2.21 2.67 17.60
C HIS A 568 -1.00 1.81 17.30
N ALA A 569 -1.22 0.65 16.70
CA ALA A 569 -0.15 -0.29 16.42
C ALA A 569 0.79 0.22 15.31
N HIS A 570 2.08 0.33 15.61
CA HIS A 570 3.12 0.54 14.60
C HIS A 570 3.33 -0.75 13.78
N LEU A 571 2.45 -0.99 12.82
CA LEU A 571 2.56 -2.05 11.82
C LEU A 571 3.44 -1.60 10.66
N ASN A 572 4.28 -2.52 10.17
CA ASN A 572 4.98 -2.40 8.88
C ASN A 572 3.98 -2.17 7.72
N ASN A 573 4.50 -1.84 6.55
CA ASN A 573 3.68 -1.70 5.34
C ASN A 573 3.97 -2.85 4.37
N ARG A 574 2.97 -3.20 3.55
CA ARG A 574 3.12 -4.14 2.44
C ARG A 574 4.28 -3.73 1.51
N MET A 575 5.13 -4.68 1.15
CA MET A 575 6.33 -4.50 0.30
C MET A 575 7.39 -3.55 0.89
N ASP A 576 7.52 -3.46 2.22
CA ASP A 576 8.66 -2.79 2.87
C ASP A 576 9.90 -3.71 3.05
N GLY A 577 9.78 -5.00 2.76
CA GLY A 577 10.89 -5.96 2.81
C GLY A 577 11.87 -5.81 1.63
N VAL A 578 12.87 -6.68 1.54
CA VAL A 578 13.68 -6.81 0.32
C VAL A 578 13.07 -7.92 -0.53
N GLY A 579 12.42 -7.57 -1.63
CA GLY A 579 11.77 -8.50 -2.55
C GLY A 579 11.49 -7.91 -3.92
N ARG A 580 11.19 -8.79 -4.89
CA ARG A 580 10.78 -8.42 -6.25
C ARG A 580 9.27 -8.49 -6.37
N TYR A 581 8.66 -7.49 -6.98
CA TYR A 581 7.23 -7.49 -7.30
C TYR A 581 6.87 -8.60 -8.29
N LEU A 582 5.90 -9.45 -7.92
CA LEU A 582 5.47 -10.64 -8.66
C LEU A 582 4.07 -10.50 -9.29
N GLY A 583 3.41 -9.36 -9.08
CA GLY A 583 2.13 -9.01 -9.69
C GLY A 583 0.97 -9.95 -9.35
N ARG A 584 -0.02 -9.97 -10.26
CA ARG A 584 -1.22 -10.80 -10.15
C ARG A 584 -0.90 -12.30 -10.28
N LYS A 585 -1.51 -13.11 -9.42
CA LYS A 585 -1.65 -14.57 -9.50
C LYS A 585 -3.13 -14.93 -9.73
N ILE A 586 -3.38 -16.14 -10.24
CA ILE A 586 -4.73 -16.61 -10.60
C ILE A 586 -5.57 -16.85 -9.32
N ASN A 587 -4.98 -17.45 -8.29
CA ASN A 587 -5.61 -17.75 -7.01
C ASN A 587 -4.57 -17.75 -5.86
N ARG A 588 -5.02 -17.99 -4.63
CA ARG A 588 -4.17 -17.98 -3.43
C ARG A 588 -3.25 -19.19 -3.34
N LEU A 589 -3.64 -20.37 -3.82
CA LEU A 589 -2.75 -21.55 -3.84
C LEU A 589 -1.58 -21.34 -4.82
N ASP A 590 -1.81 -20.77 -6.00
CA ASP A 590 -0.75 -20.41 -6.96
C ASP A 590 0.19 -19.32 -6.42
N THR A 591 -0.30 -18.49 -5.49
CA THR A 591 0.52 -17.50 -4.77
C THR A 591 1.53 -18.19 -3.84
N LEU A 592 1.13 -19.28 -3.18
CA LEU A 592 2.04 -20.08 -2.35
C LEU A 592 2.96 -20.93 -3.25
N GLY A 593 2.36 -21.69 -4.17
CA GLY A 593 3.05 -22.67 -5.01
C GLY A 593 3.83 -23.67 -4.15
N ALA A 594 5.11 -23.84 -4.45
CA ALA A 594 6.00 -24.77 -3.73
C ALA A 594 6.29 -24.41 -2.26
N SER A 595 5.77 -23.29 -1.71
CA SER A 595 5.95 -22.95 -0.28
C SER A 595 5.09 -23.74 0.69
N VAL A 596 4.19 -24.58 0.18
CA VAL A 596 3.34 -25.52 0.91
C VAL A 596 3.34 -26.88 0.22
N THR A 597 2.75 -27.91 0.83
CA THR A 597 2.64 -29.23 0.19
C THR A 597 1.69 -29.19 -1.01
N HIS A 598 1.86 -30.08 -2.00
CA HIS A 598 0.92 -30.20 -3.13
C HIS A 598 -0.51 -30.62 -2.71
N THR A 599 -0.64 -31.21 -1.52
CA THR A 599 -1.91 -31.54 -0.85
C THR A 599 -2.55 -30.35 -0.13
N ALA A 600 -1.87 -29.20 -0.02
CA ALA A 600 -2.36 -28.02 0.69
C ALA A 600 -3.72 -27.55 0.17
N ARG A 601 -4.63 -27.21 1.10
CA ARG A 601 -5.94 -26.64 0.80
C ARG A 601 -6.20 -25.48 1.75
N ILE A 602 -7.01 -24.52 1.29
CA ILE A 602 -7.48 -23.39 2.09
C ILE A 602 -9.00 -23.45 2.07
N SER A 603 -9.61 -23.54 3.26
CA SER A 603 -11.05 -23.49 3.47
C SER A 603 -11.50 -22.03 3.45
N LEU A 604 -11.88 -21.58 2.25
CA LEU A 604 -12.39 -20.24 1.98
C LEU A 604 -13.93 -20.21 2.10
N GLU A 605 -14.46 -19.08 2.54
CA GLU A 605 -15.89 -18.89 2.74
C GLU A 605 -16.66 -18.96 1.39
N PRO A 606 -17.90 -19.50 1.33
CA PRO A 606 -18.60 -19.78 0.06
C PRO A 606 -18.88 -18.59 -0.88
N PHE A 607 -18.65 -17.35 -0.43
CA PHE A 607 -18.74 -16.14 -1.25
C PHE A 607 -17.42 -15.76 -1.94
N ILE A 608 -16.33 -16.50 -1.70
CA ILE A 608 -15.01 -16.32 -2.30
C ILE A 608 -14.86 -17.32 -3.45
N LYS A 609 -14.69 -16.80 -4.67
CA LYS A 609 -14.47 -17.59 -5.88
C LYS A 609 -13.20 -17.11 -6.57
N GLU A 610 -12.11 -17.88 -6.45
CA GLU A 610 -10.87 -17.61 -7.17
C GLU A 610 -10.87 -18.28 -8.56
N GLY A 611 -9.89 -17.97 -9.42
CA GLY A 611 -9.67 -18.69 -10.67
C GLY A 611 -9.75 -17.87 -11.96
N ASP A 612 -10.14 -16.59 -11.90
CA ASP A 612 -10.11 -15.71 -13.08
C ASP A 612 -8.66 -15.55 -13.58
N GLN A 613 -8.41 -15.93 -14.84
CA GLN A 613 -7.11 -15.69 -15.50
C GLN A 613 -6.78 -14.18 -15.54
N PRO A 614 -5.49 -13.81 -15.55
CA PRO A 614 -5.07 -12.47 -15.93
C PRO A 614 -5.64 -12.10 -17.30
N LEU A 615 -5.96 -10.82 -17.49
CA LEU A 615 -5.97 -10.24 -18.83
C LEU A 615 -4.50 -10.03 -19.21
N GLU A 616 -4.09 -10.58 -20.34
CA GLU A 616 -2.75 -10.39 -20.94
C GLU A 616 -2.56 -8.94 -21.44
#